data_AF-A0A560QKC2-F1
#
_entry.id   AF-A0A560QKC2-F1
#
_cell.length_a   1.000
_cell.length_b   1.000
_cell.length_c   1.000
_cell.angle_alpha   90.00
_cell.angle_beta   90.00
_cell.angle_gamma   90.00
#
_symmetry.space_group_name_H-M   'P 1'
#
loop_
_entity.id
_entity.type
_entity.pdbx_description
1 polymer ?
#
loop_
_entity_poly.entity_id
_entity_poly.type
_entity_poly.pdbx_seq_one_letter_code
_entity_poly.pdbx_strand_id
1 'polypeptide(L)'
;MRMSVILLIAFFIYDCQAADPLSGKSDPKDQWWSLSFVEPAYMKVWVEDSAVEDINGKLFNRTGGGTAGSHDSEDGTEAARGWSKNISSGIRGVVGADLPKRIFVRWQSVVESKTYRAWIDIPEEARQIMHSSVNERCPATPNEPANFITMVYLGLAPGGIVQVWVTDKCLKWTCPYQTGHQLPVKLMFPLSA
;
A
#
# COMPACT_ATOMS: atom_id res chain seq x y z
N MET A 1 37.98 30.46 -34.88
CA MET A 1 37.29 29.23 -35.36
C MET A 1 37.77 27.94 -34.69
N ARG A 2 39.06 27.74 -34.37
CA ARG A 2 39.52 26.48 -33.71
C ARG A 2 39.10 26.33 -32.25
N MET A 3 39.02 27.43 -31.49
CA MET A 3 38.68 27.40 -30.07
C MET A 3 37.19 27.08 -29.81
N SER A 4 36.32 27.44 -30.76
CA SER A 4 34.87 27.18 -30.71
C SER A 4 34.53 25.70 -30.93
N VAL A 5 35.33 24.98 -31.74
CA VAL A 5 35.15 23.55 -32.02
C VAL A 5 35.54 22.70 -30.80
N ILE A 6 36.56 23.11 -30.05
CA ILE A 6 37.01 22.41 -28.85
C ILE A 6 35.96 22.51 -27.73
N LEU A 7 35.30 23.66 -27.60
CA LEU A 7 34.23 23.89 -26.62
C LEU A 7 32.95 23.10 -26.93
N LEU A 8 32.62 22.93 -28.21
CA LEU A 8 31.51 22.07 -28.65
C LEU A 8 31.80 20.58 -28.41
N ILE A 9 33.03 20.12 -28.67
CA ILE A 9 33.43 18.72 -28.43
C ILE A 9 33.42 18.39 -26.93
N ALA A 10 33.85 19.31 -26.07
CA ALA A 10 33.82 19.11 -24.62
C ALA A 10 32.38 19.03 -24.05
N PHE A 11 31.40 19.68 -24.69
CA PHE A 11 29.99 19.61 -24.29
C PHE A 11 29.34 18.26 -24.62
N PHE A 12 29.80 17.58 -25.69
CA PHE A 12 29.26 16.28 -26.10
C PHE A 12 29.71 15.10 -25.23
N ILE A 13 30.69 15.28 -24.34
CA ILE A 13 31.23 14.20 -23.49
C ILE A 13 30.63 14.20 -22.08
N TYR A 14 29.71 15.12 -21.76
CA TYR A 14 29.19 15.31 -20.39
C TYR A 14 27.91 14.54 -20.04
N ASP A 15 27.31 13.80 -20.97
CA ASP A 15 26.15 12.95 -20.68
C ASP A 15 26.49 11.46 -20.88
N CYS A 16 27.32 10.94 -19.99
CA CYS A 16 27.28 9.52 -19.66
C CYS A 16 26.61 9.40 -18.29
N GLN A 17 25.29 9.66 -18.23
CA GLN A 17 24.52 9.28 -17.05
C GLN A 17 24.54 7.76 -16.97
N ALA A 18 25.37 7.22 -16.06
CA ALA A 18 25.31 5.82 -15.69
C ALA A 18 23.87 5.52 -15.29
N ALA A 19 23.18 4.71 -16.08
CA ALA A 19 21.82 4.29 -15.76
C ALA A 19 21.86 3.60 -14.38
N ASP A 20 21.03 4.08 -13.45
CA ASP A 20 20.89 3.43 -12.15
C ASP A 20 20.46 1.97 -12.39
N PRO A 21 21.28 0.97 -12.00
CA PRO A 21 20.98 -0.43 -12.26
C PRO A 21 19.69 -0.90 -11.56
N LEU A 22 19.20 -0.16 -10.55
CA LEU A 22 17.95 -0.45 -9.85
C LEU A 22 16.75 0.36 -10.35
N SER A 23 16.92 1.23 -11.34
CA SER A 23 15.79 2.00 -11.89
C SER A 23 14.78 1.07 -12.58
N GLY A 24 13.56 1.04 -12.05
CA GLY A 24 12.38 0.37 -12.62
C GLY A 24 11.43 1.33 -13.34
N LYS A 25 11.83 2.58 -13.59
CA LYS A 25 10.95 3.60 -14.22
C LYS A 25 10.37 3.17 -15.55
N SER A 26 11.11 2.41 -16.35
CA SER A 26 10.67 1.87 -17.64
C SER A 26 10.04 0.48 -17.56
N ASP A 27 10.04 -0.16 -16.40
CA ASP A 27 9.49 -1.50 -16.25
C ASP A 27 7.95 -1.47 -16.37
N PRO A 28 7.33 -2.56 -16.87
CA PRO A 28 5.88 -2.66 -16.99
C PRO A 28 5.21 -2.48 -15.62
N LYS A 29 4.21 -1.62 -15.57
CA LYS A 29 3.41 -1.35 -14.37
C LYS A 29 1.98 -1.00 -14.73
N ASP A 30 1.10 -1.28 -13.79
CA ASP A 30 -0.31 -0.97 -13.88
C ASP A 30 -0.56 0.54 -13.75
N GLN A 31 -1.68 1.02 -14.30
CA GLN A 31 -2.06 2.43 -14.22
C GLN A 31 -2.77 2.78 -12.91
N TRP A 32 -3.15 1.78 -12.13
CA TRP A 32 -3.81 1.91 -10.85
C TRP A 32 -3.00 1.22 -9.74
N TRP A 33 -3.30 1.58 -8.50
CA TRP A 33 -2.80 0.88 -7.30
C TRP A 33 -3.91 0.04 -6.67
N SER A 34 -3.58 -0.86 -5.75
CA SER A 34 -4.57 -1.77 -5.14
C SER A 34 -4.94 -1.41 -3.71
N LEU A 35 -6.23 -1.47 -3.36
CA LEU A 35 -6.75 -1.40 -2.00
C LEU A 35 -7.39 -2.71 -1.60
N SER A 36 -6.71 -3.48 -0.75
CA SER A 36 -7.17 -4.80 -0.30
C SER A 36 -7.54 -4.79 1.19
N PHE A 37 -8.45 -5.66 1.59
CA PHE A 37 -8.93 -5.76 2.97
C PHE A 37 -8.55 -7.12 3.55
N VAL A 38 -8.11 -7.14 4.81
CA VAL A 38 -7.73 -8.37 5.53
C VAL A 38 -8.29 -8.36 6.94
N GLU A 39 -8.63 -9.54 7.43
CA GLU A 39 -9.19 -9.77 8.76
C GLU A 39 -8.25 -10.64 9.59
N PRO A 40 -8.25 -10.51 10.93
CA PRO A 40 -7.60 -11.49 11.78
C PRO A 40 -8.22 -12.87 11.60
N ALA A 41 -7.43 -13.92 11.86
CA ALA A 41 -7.91 -15.29 11.78
C ALA A 41 -9.17 -15.49 12.64
N TYR A 42 -10.20 -16.10 12.06
CA TYR A 42 -11.52 -16.34 12.65
C TYR A 42 -12.30 -15.09 13.08
N MET A 43 -11.87 -13.87 12.73
CA MET A 43 -12.53 -12.62 13.09
C MET A 43 -13.25 -12.01 11.89
N LYS A 44 -14.28 -12.71 11.37
CA LYS A 44 -14.96 -12.35 10.12
C LYS A 44 -15.43 -10.89 10.06
N VAL A 45 -15.08 -10.23 8.95
CA VAL A 45 -15.37 -8.84 8.63
C VAL A 45 -15.94 -8.72 7.22
N TRP A 46 -16.95 -7.85 7.07
CA TRP A 46 -17.51 -7.45 5.79
C TRP A 46 -17.34 -5.95 5.57
N VAL A 47 -16.67 -5.54 4.50
CA VAL A 47 -16.52 -4.12 4.14
C VAL A 47 -17.75 -3.67 3.37
N GLU A 48 -18.48 -2.70 3.91
CA GLU A 48 -19.68 -2.16 3.26
C GLU A 48 -19.33 -1.10 2.22
N ASP A 49 -18.34 -0.25 2.52
CA ASP A 49 -17.91 0.81 1.61
C ASP A 49 -16.48 1.27 1.92
N SER A 50 -15.83 1.82 0.90
CA SER A 50 -14.56 2.53 1.03
C SER A 50 -14.47 3.70 0.08
N ALA A 51 -13.69 4.71 0.46
CA ALA A 51 -13.39 5.86 -0.38
C ALA A 51 -11.94 6.28 -0.20
N VAL A 52 -11.40 6.95 -1.21
CA VAL A 52 -10.02 7.48 -1.20
C VAL A 52 -10.08 8.97 -1.48
N GLU A 53 -9.43 9.76 -0.63
CA GLU A 53 -8.97 11.09 -1.03
C GLU A 53 -7.52 10.98 -1.46
N ASP A 54 -7.23 11.36 -2.71
CA ASP A 54 -5.87 11.37 -3.23
C ASP A 54 -5.06 12.58 -2.74
N ILE A 55 -3.78 12.61 -3.11
CA ILE A 55 -2.86 13.72 -2.79
C ILE A 55 -3.30 15.08 -3.35
N ASN A 56 -4.14 15.09 -4.38
CA ASN A 56 -4.68 16.29 -5.01
C ASN A 56 -6.01 16.74 -4.36
N GLY A 57 -6.49 16.03 -3.32
CA GLY A 57 -7.72 16.33 -2.61
C GLY A 57 -8.99 15.86 -3.34
N LYS A 58 -8.86 15.05 -4.38
CA LYS A 58 -9.99 14.49 -5.11
C LYS A 58 -10.51 13.25 -4.40
N LEU A 59 -11.83 13.21 -4.19
CA LEU A 59 -12.51 12.09 -3.54
C LEU A 59 -13.01 11.07 -4.57
N PHE A 60 -12.62 9.82 -4.40
CA PHE A 60 -13.07 8.66 -5.16
C PHE A 60 -13.89 7.78 -4.23
N ASN A 61 -15.18 7.63 -4.51
CA ASN A 61 -16.09 6.82 -3.70
C ASN A 61 -16.18 5.39 -4.25
N ARG A 62 -16.60 4.45 -3.40
CA ARG A 62 -16.82 3.04 -3.77
C ARG A 62 -15.56 2.38 -4.35
N THR A 63 -14.41 2.65 -3.74
CA THR A 63 -13.10 2.15 -4.16
C THR A 63 -12.85 0.68 -3.79
N GLY A 64 -13.87 -0.01 -3.29
CA GLY A 64 -13.81 -1.41 -2.89
C GLY A 64 -14.75 -1.73 -1.73
N GLY A 65 -15.12 -3.00 -1.62
CA GLY A 65 -15.96 -3.54 -0.54
C GLY A 65 -16.10 -5.06 -0.64
N GLY A 66 -16.82 -5.66 0.30
CA GLY A 66 -17.05 -7.10 0.41
C GLY A 66 -16.15 -7.78 1.43
N THR A 67 -15.95 -9.09 1.25
CA THR A 67 -15.18 -9.94 2.16
C THR A 67 -13.73 -9.51 2.30
N ALA A 68 -13.24 -9.49 3.53
CA ALA A 68 -11.82 -9.35 3.86
C ALA A 68 -11.11 -10.70 3.80
N GLY A 69 -9.85 -10.71 3.34
CA GLY A 69 -9.05 -11.93 3.27
C GLY A 69 -8.62 -12.38 4.66
N SER A 70 -8.79 -13.67 4.97
CA SER A 70 -8.27 -14.29 6.20
C SER A 70 -7.30 -15.41 5.86
N HIS A 71 -6.43 -15.72 6.82
CA HIS A 71 -5.64 -16.94 6.82
C HIS A 71 -6.05 -17.80 8.02
N ASP A 72 -7.15 -18.54 7.84
CA ASP A 72 -7.69 -19.44 8.84
C ASP A 72 -6.97 -20.81 8.68
N SER A 73 -5.99 -21.10 9.55
CA SER A 73 -5.35 -22.42 9.60
C SER A 73 -6.15 -23.37 10.49
N GLU A 74 -6.31 -24.61 10.03
CA GLU A 74 -6.95 -25.72 10.76
C GLU A 74 -5.95 -26.81 11.17
N ASP A 75 -4.65 -26.49 11.22
CA ASP A 75 -3.56 -27.42 11.57
C ASP A 75 -3.56 -27.94 13.03
N GLY A 76 -4.64 -27.72 13.77
CA GLY A 76 -4.79 -28.12 15.17
C GLY A 76 -4.05 -27.20 16.15
N THR A 77 -3.37 -26.16 15.67
CA THR A 77 -2.81 -25.11 16.54
C THR A 77 -3.80 -23.98 16.74
N GLU A 78 -3.72 -23.30 17.87
CA GLU A 78 -4.51 -22.09 18.12
C GLU A 78 -4.13 -21.02 17.09
N ALA A 79 -5.04 -20.77 16.15
CA ALA A 79 -4.83 -19.87 15.02
C ALA A 79 -5.47 -18.47 15.20
N ALA A 80 -6.33 -18.27 16.20
CA ALA A 80 -6.99 -16.99 16.49
C ALA A 80 -6.07 -15.96 17.22
N ARG A 81 -4.87 -15.72 16.69
CA ARG A 81 -3.83 -14.86 17.32
C ARG A 81 -3.65 -13.48 16.68
N GLY A 82 -4.64 -13.00 15.94
CA GLY A 82 -4.57 -11.74 15.20
C GLY A 82 -4.38 -11.95 13.69
N TRP A 83 -3.80 -10.95 13.01
CA TRP A 83 -3.45 -11.09 11.60
C TRP A 83 -2.28 -12.05 11.40
N SER A 84 -2.33 -12.84 10.33
CA SER A 84 -1.23 -13.70 9.93
C SER A 84 0.04 -12.90 9.63
N LYS A 85 1.20 -13.53 9.85
CA LYS A 85 2.49 -12.99 9.38
C LYS A 85 2.52 -12.81 7.86
N ASN A 86 1.77 -13.64 7.14
CA ASN A 86 1.65 -13.59 5.70
C ASN A 86 0.28 -12.98 5.35
N ILE A 87 0.29 -11.73 4.91
CA ILE A 87 -0.90 -11.00 4.51
C ILE A 87 -1.14 -11.26 3.03
N SER A 88 -2.34 -11.70 2.68
CA SER A 88 -2.77 -11.85 1.30
C SER A 88 -4.29 -11.69 1.20
N SER A 89 -4.74 -11.06 0.13
CA SER A 89 -6.15 -10.85 -0.18
C SER A 89 -6.27 -10.54 -1.67
N GLY A 90 -7.49 -10.58 -2.19
CA GLY A 90 -7.76 -10.21 -3.58
C GLY A 90 -7.30 -8.78 -3.86
N ILE A 91 -6.63 -8.59 -5.00
CA ILE A 91 -6.23 -7.29 -5.53
C ILE A 91 -7.49 -6.55 -6.01
N ARG A 92 -7.66 -5.29 -5.60
CA ARG A 92 -8.79 -4.44 -6.00
C ARG A 92 -8.24 -3.09 -6.45
N GLY A 93 -8.25 -2.84 -7.75
CA GLY A 93 -7.69 -1.63 -8.34
C GLY A 93 -8.47 -0.36 -7.97
N VAL A 94 -7.76 0.66 -7.51
CA VAL A 94 -8.26 2.03 -7.35
C VAL A 94 -7.92 2.80 -8.62
N VAL A 95 -8.87 2.83 -9.55
CA VAL A 95 -8.63 3.34 -10.91
C VAL A 95 -8.76 4.87 -10.96
N GLY A 96 -7.77 5.53 -11.56
CA GLY A 96 -7.78 6.96 -11.86
C GLY A 96 -7.53 7.89 -10.67
N ALA A 97 -7.26 7.35 -9.48
CA ALA A 97 -6.80 8.11 -8.32
C ALA A 97 -5.28 8.09 -8.23
N ASP A 98 -4.69 9.22 -7.87
CA ASP A 98 -3.29 9.24 -7.44
C ASP A 98 -3.13 8.52 -6.09
N LEU A 99 -1.91 8.44 -5.58
CA LEU A 99 -1.64 7.81 -4.28
C LEU A 99 -2.49 8.45 -3.17
N PRO A 100 -2.94 7.65 -2.18
CA PRO A 100 -3.89 8.12 -1.19
C PRO A 100 -3.25 9.12 -0.23
N LYS A 101 -3.98 10.20 0.05
CA LYS A 101 -3.76 11.06 1.21
C LYS A 101 -4.46 10.49 2.44
N ARG A 102 -5.70 10.04 2.27
CA ARG A 102 -6.46 9.32 3.30
C ARG A 102 -7.46 8.36 2.70
N ILE A 103 -7.79 7.32 3.44
CA ILE A 103 -8.71 6.25 3.03
C ILE A 103 -9.84 6.16 4.05
N PHE A 104 -11.08 6.20 3.58
CA PHE A 104 -12.25 5.88 4.35
C PHE A 104 -12.59 4.40 4.22
N VAL A 105 -13.02 3.79 5.32
CA VAL A 105 -13.57 2.44 5.32
C VAL A 105 -14.71 2.33 6.31
N ARG A 106 -15.77 1.63 5.91
CA ARG A 106 -16.88 1.21 6.78
C ARG A 106 -17.03 -0.30 6.69
N TRP A 107 -17.06 -0.98 7.83
CA TRP A 107 -17.09 -2.43 7.89
C TRP A 107 -17.93 -2.96 9.05
N GLN A 108 -18.47 -4.17 8.87
CA GLN A 108 -19.17 -4.92 9.89
C GLN A 108 -18.21 -5.96 10.48
N SER A 109 -18.10 -6.00 11.81
CA SER A 109 -17.58 -7.15 12.53
C SER A 109 -18.72 -8.14 12.75
N VAL A 110 -18.59 -9.35 12.18
CA VAL A 110 -19.59 -10.41 12.33
C VAL A 110 -19.60 -10.92 13.77
N VAL A 111 -18.42 -11.07 14.37
CA VAL A 111 -18.25 -11.61 15.73
C VAL A 111 -18.92 -10.72 16.79
N GLU A 112 -18.90 -9.40 16.59
CA GLU A 112 -19.52 -8.45 17.52
C GLU A 112 -20.92 -7.99 17.08
N SER A 113 -21.35 -8.34 15.86
CA SER A 113 -22.55 -7.78 15.22
C SER A 113 -22.58 -6.24 15.25
N LYS A 114 -21.41 -5.61 15.05
CA LYS A 114 -21.22 -4.16 15.11
C LYS A 114 -20.64 -3.61 13.82
N THR A 115 -21.03 -2.39 13.47
CA THR A 115 -20.50 -1.66 12.33
C THR A 115 -19.56 -0.56 12.79
N TYR A 116 -18.40 -0.48 12.15
CA TYR A 116 -17.38 0.52 12.39
C TYR A 116 -17.13 1.36 11.14
N ARG A 117 -16.61 2.57 11.33
CA ARG A 117 -16.16 3.43 10.24
C ARG A 117 -14.96 4.25 10.68
N ALA A 118 -14.02 4.48 9.77
CA ALA A 118 -12.82 5.26 10.04
C ALA A 118 -12.32 5.99 8.79
N TRP A 119 -11.69 7.14 9.02
CA TRP A 119 -10.76 7.76 8.08
C TRP A 119 -9.34 7.47 8.54
N ILE A 120 -8.49 7.01 7.63
CA ILE A 120 -7.10 6.67 7.89
C ILE A 120 -6.23 7.58 7.05
N ASP A 121 -5.42 8.42 7.69
CA ASP A 121 -4.42 9.22 6.98
C ASP A 121 -3.24 8.34 6.57
N ILE A 122 -2.83 8.46 5.31
CA ILE A 122 -1.66 7.78 4.78
C ILE A 122 -0.51 8.78 4.83
N PRO A 123 0.58 8.49 5.55
CA PRO A 123 1.69 9.42 5.67
C PRO A 123 2.54 9.43 4.40
N GLU A 124 3.39 10.46 4.25
CA GLU A 124 4.22 10.62 3.05
C GLU A 124 5.22 9.47 2.91
N GLU A 125 5.78 8.99 4.02
CA GLU A 125 6.71 7.87 4.05
C GLU A 125 6.10 6.60 3.44
N ALA A 126 4.81 6.34 3.73
CA ALA A 126 4.08 5.22 3.12
C ALA A 126 3.90 5.43 1.61
N ARG A 127 3.59 6.65 1.16
CA ARG A 127 3.50 6.97 -0.27
C ARG A 127 4.85 6.82 -0.98
N GLN A 128 5.96 7.16 -0.34
CA GLN A 128 7.30 6.96 -0.91
C GLN A 128 7.62 5.46 -1.05
N ILE A 129 7.21 4.63 -0.09
CA ILE A 129 7.29 3.16 -0.24
C ILE A 129 6.45 2.70 -1.43
N MET A 130 5.20 3.16 -1.55
CA MET A 130 4.33 2.80 -2.68
C MET A 130 4.92 3.23 -4.02
N HIS A 131 5.47 4.44 -4.09
CA HIS A 131 6.11 4.97 -5.29
C HIS A 131 7.35 4.16 -5.68
N SER A 132 8.25 3.89 -4.73
CA SER A 132 9.45 3.08 -4.98
C SER A 132 9.10 1.64 -5.37
N SER A 133 8.00 1.10 -4.86
CA SER A 133 7.50 -0.26 -5.14
C SER A 133 7.45 -0.59 -6.64
N VAL A 134 7.01 0.36 -7.47
CA VAL A 134 6.80 0.18 -8.92
C VAL A 134 7.81 0.92 -9.79
N ASN A 135 8.72 1.70 -9.18
CA ASN A 135 9.71 2.52 -9.89
C ASN A 135 11.16 2.12 -9.60
N GLU A 136 11.39 1.24 -8.63
CA GLU A 136 12.70 0.70 -8.28
C GLU A 136 12.63 -0.83 -8.23
N ARG A 137 13.66 -1.49 -8.76
CA ARG A 137 13.83 -2.94 -8.68
C ARG A 137 14.28 -3.35 -7.29
N CYS A 138 13.96 -4.57 -6.89
CA CYS A 138 14.44 -5.11 -5.63
C CYS A 138 15.98 -5.28 -5.69
N PRO A 139 16.75 -4.75 -4.73
CA PRO A 139 18.21 -4.92 -4.72
C PRO A 139 18.67 -6.38 -4.68
N ALA A 140 17.84 -7.27 -4.14
CA ALA A 140 18.13 -8.71 -4.09
C ALA A 140 17.94 -9.40 -5.44
N THR A 141 17.12 -8.85 -6.34
CA THR A 141 16.82 -9.39 -7.67
C THR A 141 16.87 -8.27 -8.74
N PRO A 142 18.03 -7.64 -8.98
CA PRO A 142 18.13 -6.43 -9.82
C PRO A 142 17.84 -6.67 -11.32
N ASN A 143 17.83 -7.93 -11.75
CA ASN A 143 17.50 -8.33 -13.13
C ASN A 143 16.00 -8.60 -13.32
N GLU A 144 15.22 -8.68 -12.24
CA GLU A 144 13.77 -8.81 -12.30
C GLU A 144 13.13 -7.41 -12.43
N PRO A 145 12.00 -7.29 -13.16
CA PRO A 145 11.29 -6.01 -13.24
C PRO A 145 10.82 -5.58 -11.84
N ALA A 146 10.68 -4.26 -11.65
CA ALA A 146 10.00 -3.71 -10.48
C ALA A 146 8.58 -4.27 -10.37
N ASN A 147 7.95 -4.08 -9.21
CA ASN A 147 6.60 -4.59 -9.00
C ASN A 147 5.64 -4.02 -10.05
N PHE A 148 4.79 -4.87 -10.59
CA PHE A 148 3.81 -4.45 -11.57
C PHE A 148 2.76 -3.50 -10.96
N ILE A 149 2.45 -3.65 -9.67
CA ILE A 149 1.44 -2.84 -8.97
C ILE A 149 1.89 -2.61 -7.52
N THR A 150 1.56 -1.45 -6.96
CA THR A 150 1.70 -1.21 -5.52
C THR A 150 0.38 -1.49 -4.79
N MET A 151 0.46 -2.05 -3.59
CA MET A 151 -0.70 -2.50 -2.84
C MET A 151 -0.75 -1.87 -1.44
N VAL A 152 -1.97 -1.53 -1.02
CA VAL A 152 -2.32 -1.12 0.33
C VAL A 152 -3.26 -2.17 0.92
N TYR A 153 -2.94 -2.66 2.11
CA TYR A 153 -3.81 -3.55 2.87
C TYR A 153 -4.38 -2.81 4.07
N LEU A 154 -5.70 -2.80 4.20
CA LEU A 154 -6.38 -2.42 5.43
C LEU A 154 -6.77 -3.68 6.21
N GLY A 155 -6.12 -3.88 7.34
CA GLY A 155 -6.48 -4.83 8.36
C GLY A 155 -7.63 -4.30 9.19
N LEU A 156 -8.75 -4.99 9.20
CA LEU A 156 -9.95 -4.59 9.92
C LEU A 156 -10.27 -5.64 10.97
N ALA A 157 -10.42 -5.22 12.21
CA ALA A 157 -10.68 -6.13 13.33
C ALA A 157 -11.89 -5.68 14.17
N PRO A 158 -12.42 -6.62 14.99
CA PRO A 158 -13.29 -6.29 16.12
C PRO A 158 -12.70 -5.17 17.01
N GLY A 159 -13.57 -4.47 17.73
CA GLY A 159 -13.18 -3.33 18.57
C GLY A 159 -12.82 -2.06 17.79
N GLY A 160 -13.07 -2.00 16.48
CA GLY A 160 -12.84 -0.81 15.67
C GLY A 160 -11.38 -0.57 15.28
N ILE A 161 -10.54 -1.61 15.34
CA ILE A 161 -9.11 -1.51 15.07
C ILE A 161 -8.85 -1.56 13.56
N VAL A 162 -8.04 -0.63 13.07
CA VAL A 162 -7.53 -0.62 11.69
C VAL A 162 -6.01 -0.66 11.70
N GLN A 163 -5.43 -1.57 10.92
CA GLN A 163 -3.99 -1.64 10.67
C GLN A 163 -3.72 -1.48 9.16
N VAL A 164 -2.61 -0.83 8.79
CA VAL A 164 -2.28 -0.56 7.39
C VAL A 164 -0.93 -1.15 7.04
N TRP A 165 -0.84 -1.78 5.88
CA TRP A 165 0.42 -2.21 5.28
C TRP A 165 0.52 -1.69 3.85
N VAL A 166 1.74 -1.38 3.43
CA VAL A 166 2.08 -1.05 2.06
C VAL A 166 3.19 -1.98 1.57
N THR A 167 3.16 -2.30 0.29
CA THR A 167 4.14 -3.20 -0.33
C THR A 167 5.39 -2.44 -0.75
N ASP A 168 6.55 -2.88 -0.28
CA ASP A 168 7.83 -2.33 -0.72
C ASP A 168 8.27 -2.89 -2.09
N LYS A 169 9.38 -2.37 -2.62
CA LYS A 169 9.99 -2.79 -3.90
C LYS A 169 10.46 -4.24 -3.97
N CYS A 170 10.39 -5.00 -2.89
CA CYS A 170 10.74 -6.41 -2.80
C CYS A 170 9.53 -7.29 -2.45
N LEU A 171 8.31 -6.79 -2.67
CA LEU A 171 7.04 -7.44 -2.33
C LEU A 171 6.89 -7.80 -0.85
N LYS A 172 7.66 -7.16 0.04
CA LYS A 172 7.48 -7.31 1.48
C LYS A 172 6.43 -6.33 1.94
N TRP A 173 5.49 -6.82 2.74
CA TRP A 173 4.52 -5.98 3.41
C TRP A 173 5.22 -5.29 4.57
N THR A 174 5.40 -3.98 4.45
CA THR A 174 5.87 -3.18 5.56
C THR A 174 4.65 -2.60 6.25
N CYS A 175 4.59 -2.74 7.58
CA CYS A 175 3.76 -1.87 8.37
C CYS A 175 4.55 -0.57 8.51
N PRO A 176 4.23 0.52 7.78
CA PRO A 176 5.01 1.76 7.84
C PRO A 176 5.04 2.36 9.26
N TYR A 177 4.21 1.83 10.16
CA TYR A 177 4.11 2.23 11.55
C TYR A 177 5.02 1.46 12.54
N GLN A 178 5.73 0.41 12.11
CA GLN A 178 6.56 -0.41 13.03
C GLN A 178 8.07 -0.12 12.98
N THR A 179 8.58 0.66 12.03
CA THR A 179 9.98 1.11 12.05
C THR A 179 10.14 2.31 12.97
N GLY A 180 10.27 2.04 14.27
CA GLY A 180 10.98 2.89 15.22
C GLY A 180 10.61 4.37 15.24
N HIS A 181 9.34 4.70 15.51
CA HIS A 181 8.86 5.80 16.36
C HIS A 181 7.34 5.65 16.39
N GLN A 182 6.85 5.15 17.53
CA GLN A 182 5.44 4.87 17.77
C GLN A 182 4.70 6.20 17.96
N LEU A 183 4.25 6.81 16.86
CA LEU A 183 3.31 7.94 16.87
C LEU A 183 1.91 7.47 16.48
N PRO A 184 0.98 7.31 17.44
CA PRO A 184 -0.25 6.56 17.26
C PRO A 184 -0.91 6.90 15.93
N VAL A 185 -1.17 5.89 15.08
CA VAL A 185 -2.45 5.89 14.39
C VAL A 185 -3.43 6.10 15.52
N LYS A 186 -3.94 7.33 15.63
CA LYS A 186 -4.96 7.67 16.61
C LYS A 186 -5.98 6.57 16.42
N LEU A 187 -6.13 5.71 17.43
CA LEU A 187 -7.29 4.85 17.59
C LEU A 187 -8.44 5.84 17.52
N MET A 188 -8.92 6.13 16.32
CA MET A 188 -10.08 6.95 16.14
C MET A 188 -11.16 5.98 16.53
N PHE A 189 -11.45 5.99 17.84
CA PHE A 189 -12.57 5.27 18.41
C PHE A 189 -13.73 5.56 17.46
N PRO A 190 -14.21 4.55 16.73
CA PRO A 190 -15.29 4.78 15.80
C PRO A 190 -16.44 5.35 16.62
N LEU A 191 -17.06 6.42 16.11
CA LEU A 191 -18.37 6.81 16.59
C LEU A 191 -19.27 5.58 16.40
N SER A 192 -19.46 4.84 17.49
CA SER A 192 -20.47 3.81 17.58
C SER A 192 -21.79 4.54 17.34
N ALA A 193 -22.52 4.13 16.31
CA ALA A 193 -23.89 4.60 16.15
C ALA A 193 -24.75 4.09 17.31
#